data_AF-A0AAD0QD15-F1
#
_entry.id   AF-A0AAD0QD15-F1
#
_cell.length_a   1.000
_cell.length_b   1.000
_cell.length_c   1.000
_cell.angle_alpha   90.00
_cell.angle_beta   90.00
_cell.angle_gamma   90.00
#
_symmetry.space_group_name_H-M   'P 1'
#
loop_
_entity.id
_entity.type
_entity.pdbx_description
1 polymer ?
#
loop_
_entity_poly.entity_id
_entity_poly.type
_entity_poly.pdbx_seq_one_letter_code
_entity_poly.pdbx_strand_id
1 'polypeptide(L)'
;MPVPVPGSPAAEPVNASALIRNDAGQYLMHLRDHLPGLIREPGAWSLLGGGREPEDRSLEETVRRELREEAGLDLPVLEPYAVEIATGTDGSPVPVAVYSGRWNGDPARLTLTEGVMLHWFAPEVLPRLRLSRSTLDLVLRHAAEAGGAARSGEPSPTRTAAAPPPPLPSVLAVHAHPDDESLFSGGVLAQHAAAGARTAVVTATWAEGTHRAEELAQALEILGAGPPRLLGYADAKVPESAPGRPRFLDAPLDEAVGAVVAHIRAVRPQVVIAPDPYGGMTGHPDHVHAHRVTALAVRASGLARLYPEAGEPWQPSALYLATHPRSAAEVVGARLGRQGLPVDAFLVSDDAWITTTVDVTPWLPRKLAAILAHRSEVVRGAAPGRIAALSPDDRHRALSTEWYIRQDLALRGAPDTALRA
;
A
#
# COMPACT_ATOMS: atom_id res chain seq x y z
N MET A 1 -15.49 26.56 27.50
CA MET A 1 -16.38 25.73 26.65
C MET A 1 -17.52 25.25 27.53
N PRO A 2 -18.77 25.67 27.32
CA PRO A 2 -19.88 25.20 28.13
C PRO A 2 -20.20 23.74 27.79
N VAL A 3 -20.45 22.94 28.83
CA VAL A 3 -20.84 21.53 28.76
C VAL A 3 -22.32 21.45 28.33
N PRO A 4 -22.72 20.55 27.42
CA PRO A 4 -24.11 20.50 26.96
C PRO A 4 -25.04 19.92 28.03
N VAL A 5 -26.23 20.52 28.13
CA VAL A 5 -27.34 20.12 29.00
C VAL A 5 -28.12 18.98 28.32
N PRO A 6 -28.43 17.85 28.99
CA PRO A 6 -29.26 16.81 28.42
C PRO A 6 -30.76 17.16 28.59
N GLY A 7 -31.51 17.23 27.49
CA GLY A 7 -32.99 17.38 27.57
C GLY A 7 -33.74 18.04 26.41
N SER A 8 -33.09 18.51 25.33
CA SER A 8 -33.85 18.94 24.13
C SER A 8 -34.33 17.73 23.32
N PRO A 9 -35.56 17.73 22.77
CA PRO A 9 -35.95 16.74 21.78
C PRO A 9 -34.94 16.79 20.62
N ALA A 10 -34.41 15.63 20.23
CA ALA A 10 -33.51 15.56 19.08
C ALA A 10 -34.21 16.22 17.89
N ALA A 11 -33.59 17.24 17.28
CA ALA A 11 -34.15 17.89 16.10
C ALA A 11 -34.45 16.81 15.04
N GLU A 12 -35.63 16.89 14.41
CA GLU A 12 -35.98 15.93 13.35
C GLU A 12 -35.03 16.11 12.15
N PRO A 13 -34.56 15.01 11.53
CA PRO A 13 -33.71 15.10 10.35
C PRO A 13 -34.43 15.80 9.21
N VAL A 14 -33.75 16.79 8.62
CA VAL A 14 -34.21 17.52 7.43
C VAL A 14 -33.37 17.21 6.19
N ASN A 15 -32.34 16.37 6.34
CA ASN A 15 -31.47 15.92 5.26
C ASN A 15 -31.52 14.40 5.16
N ALA A 16 -31.27 13.86 3.98
CA ALA A 16 -31.24 12.42 3.74
C ALA A 16 -30.03 11.99 2.89
N SER A 17 -29.44 10.84 3.21
CA SER A 17 -28.28 10.28 2.49
C SER A 17 -28.43 8.79 2.22
N ALA A 18 -27.82 8.33 1.14
CA ALA A 18 -27.85 6.94 0.71
C ALA A 18 -26.54 6.20 1.06
N LEU A 19 -26.67 5.12 1.81
CA LEU A 19 -25.61 4.14 2.05
C LEU A 19 -25.78 2.97 1.08
N ILE A 20 -25.07 2.99 -0.04
CA ILE A 20 -25.25 2.02 -1.12
C ILE A 20 -24.15 0.97 -1.08
N ARG A 21 -24.55 -0.31 -1.04
CA ARG A 21 -23.63 -1.46 -1.01
C ARG A 21 -23.85 -2.38 -2.21
N ASN A 22 -22.79 -2.94 -2.77
CA ASN A 22 -22.86 -3.98 -3.79
C ASN A 22 -22.76 -5.39 -3.18
N ASP A 23 -22.97 -6.43 -3.99
CA ASP A 23 -22.92 -7.83 -3.54
C ASP A 23 -21.50 -8.32 -3.23
N ALA A 24 -20.48 -7.61 -3.73
CA ALA A 24 -19.08 -7.81 -3.33
C ALA A 24 -18.77 -7.19 -1.95
N GLY A 25 -19.75 -6.52 -1.33
CA GLY A 25 -19.63 -5.93 -0.01
C GLY A 25 -18.95 -4.56 0.03
N GLN A 26 -18.72 -3.94 -1.12
CA GLN A 26 -18.15 -2.61 -1.26
C GLN A 26 -19.24 -1.53 -1.16
N TYR A 27 -18.84 -0.31 -0.84
CA TYR A 27 -19.72 0.84 -0.68
C TYR A 27 -19.42 1.92 -1.72
N LEU A 28 -20.48 2.50 -2.27
CA LEU A 28 -20.40 3.55 -3.28
C LEU A 28 -20.10 4.87 -2.59
N MET A 29 -18.90 5.42 -2.80
CA MET A 29 -18.52 6.72 -2.26
C MET A 29 -18.50 7.77 -3.36
N HIS A 30 -18.86 8.99 -2.98
CA HIS A 30 -18.90 10.17 -3.83
C HIS A 30 -17.77 11.13 -3.45
N LEU A 31 -16.89 11.47 -4.40
CA LEU A 31 -15.84 12.47 -4.20
C LEU A 31 -16.41 13.86 -4.44
N ARG A 32 -16.50 14.66 -3.38
CA ARG A 32 -17.06 16.03 -3.42
C ARG A 32 -16.18 16.97 -4.23
N ASP A 33 -16.81 17.92 -4.92
CA ASP A 33 -16.12 19.01 -5.62
C ASP A 33 -15.21 19.81 -4.68
N HIS A 34 -14.14 20.35 -5.27
CA HIS A 34 -13.20 21.19 -4.54
C HIS A 34 -13.56 22.68 -4.65
N LEU A 35 -14.70 23.08 -4.07
CA LEU A 35 -15.16 24.48 -4.00
C LEU A 35 -15.19 24.99 -2.54
N PRO A 36 -14.06 25.48 -2.00
CA PRO A 36 -13.98 25.98 -0.63
C PRO A 36 -14.98 27.10 -0.35
N GLY A 37 -15.73 27.00 0.75
CA GLY A 37 -16.72 28.01 1.19
C GLY A 37 -18.11 27.86 0.57
N LEU A 38 -18.26 27.06 -0.49
CA LEU A 38 -19.55 26.68 -1.08
C LEU A 38 -19.93 25.24 -0.71
N ILE A 39 -18.93 24.36 -0.65
CA ILE A 39 -19.12 22.94 -0.37
C ILE A 39 -18.42 22.57 0.94
N ARG A 40 -19.13 21.85 1.80
CA ARG A 40 -18.56 21.32 3.06
C ARG A 40 -17.55 20.21 2.75
N GLU A 41 -16.42 20.23 3.46
CA GLU A 41 -15.34 19.24 3.33
C GLU A 41 -14.92 19.01 1.85
N PRO A 42 -14.50 20.07 1.13
CA PRO A 42 -14.24 20.00 -0.32
C PRO A 42 -13.13 18.99 -0.62
N GLY A 43 -13.32 18.11 -1.62
CA GLY A 43 -12.39 17.01 -1.92
C GLY A 43 -12.35 15.89 -0.88
N ALA A 44 -13.40 15.72 -0.08
CA ALA A 44 -13.59 14.53 0.77
C ALA A 44 -14.55 13.54 0.08
N TRP A 45 -14.46 12.27 0.46
CA TRP A 45 -15.42 11.25 0.12
C TRP A 45 -16.61 11.32 1.07
N SER A 46 -17.83 11.26 0.53
CA SER A 46 -19.08 11.22 1.29
C SER A 46 -20.10 10.25 0.68
N LEU A 47 -21.23 10.10 1.35
CA LEU A 47 -22.43 9.50 0.77
C LEU A 47 -23.08 10.49 -0.23
N LEU A 48 -23.90 9.96 -1.13
CA LEU A 48 -24.82 10.75 -1.97
C LEU A 48 -26.03 11.18 -1.13
N GLY A 49 -26.57 12.35 -1.41
CA GLY A 49 -27.75 12.88 -0.74
C GLY A 49 -27.63 14.35 -0.34
N GLY A 50 -28.76 14.91 0.06
CA GLY A 50 -28.96 16.34 0.17
C GLY A 50 -30.06 16.73 1.15
N GLY A 51 -30.43 18.01 1.09
CA GLY A 51 -31.44 18.61 1.94
C GLY A 51 -32.85 18.37 1.41
N ARG A 52 -33.83 18.37 2.31
CA ARG A 52 -35.23 18.24 1.94
C ARG A 52 -35.74 19.51 1.23
N GLU A 53 -36.41 19.32 0.10
CA GLU A 53 -37.12 20.37 -0.61
C GLU A 53 -38.60 20.46 -0.19
N PRO A 54 -39.28 21.62 -0.35
CA PRO A 54 -40.70 21.78 -0.02
C PRO A 54 -41.63 20.74 -0.66
N GLU A 55 -41.26 20.24 -1.84
CA GLU A 55 -42.00 19.26 -2.64
C GLU A 55 -41.82 17.82 -2.14
N ASP A 56 -40.77 17.54 -1.36
CA ASP A 56 -40.48 16.21 -0.84
C ASP A 56 -41.48 15.84 0.28
N ARG A 57 -42.30 14.80 0.05
CA ARG A 57 -43.30 14.34 1.03
C ARG A 57 -42.69 13.51 2.16
N SER A 58 -41.47 13.02 1.98
CA SER A 58 -40.71 12.25 2.98
C SER A 58 -39.20 12.34 2.74
N LEU A 59 -38.40 11.98 3.75
CA LEU A 59 -36.93 11.89 3.60
C LEU A 59 -36.49 10.77 2.66
N GLU A 60 -37.33 9.74 2.47
CA GLU A 60 -37.09 8.73 1.44
C GLU A 60 -37.25 9.33 0.04
N GLU A 61 -38.25 10.19 -0.16
CA GLU A 61 -38.44 10.91 -1.43
C GLU A 61 -37.28 11.87 -1.69
N THR A 62 -36.80 12.56 -0.65
CA THR A 62 -35.58 13.39 -0.70
C THR A 62 -34.38 12.59 -1.21
N VAL A 63 -33.98 11.50 -0.55
CA VAL A 63 -32.79 10.74 -0.98
C VAL A 63 -32.97 10.12 -2.37
N ARG A 64 -34.18 9.73 -2.76
CA ARG A 64 -34.49 9.22 -4.11
C ARG A 64 -34.40 10.30 -5.18
N ARG A 65 -34.78 11.54 -4.87
CA ARG A 65 -34.62 12.69 -5.77
C ARG A 65 -33.13 12.97 -5.96
N GLU A 66 -32.38 13.12 -4.87
CA GLU A 66 -30.94 13.39 -4.89
C GLU A 66 -30.17 12.33 -5.67
N LEU A 67 -30.43 11.04 -5.45
CA LEU A 67 -29.77 9.96 -6.22
C LEU A 67 -30.02 10.06 -7.73
N ARG A 68 -31.24 10.45 -8.14
CA ARG A 68 -31.60 10.61 -9.56
C ARG A 68 -30.97 11.86 -10.16
N GLU A 69 -30.99 12.98 -9.43
CA GLU A 69 -30.49 14.27 -9.90
C GLU A 69 -28.97 14.31 -9.92
N GLU A 70 -28.31 13.89 -8.83
CA GLU A 70 -26.86 13.94 -8.66
C GLU A 70 -26.13 12.85 -9.45
N ALA A 71 -26.70 11.64 -9.52
CA ALA A 71 -25.98 10.46 -10.03
C ALA A 71 -26.76 9.63 -11.07
N GLY A 72 -27.98 10.03 -11.45
CA GLY A 72 -28.82 9.25 -12.36
C GLY A 72 -29.20 7.86 -11.82
N LEU A 73 -29.17 7.69 -10.50
CA LEU A 73 -29.42 6.41 -9.83
C LEU A 73 -30.88 6.30 -9.39
N ASP A 74 -31.53 5.20 -9.79
CA ASP A 74 -32.83 4.80 -9.26
C ASP A 74 -32.68 3.42 -8.61
N LEU A 75 -32.89 3.36 -7.30
CA LEU A 75 -32.73 2.14 -6.51
C LEU A 75 -34.10 1.53 -6.22
N PRO A 76 -34.32 0.24 -6.54
CA PRO A 76 -35.63 -0.38 -6.36
C PRO A 76 -36.03 -0.46 -4.87
N VAL A 77 -35.05 -0.60 -3.98
CA VAL A 77 -35.26 -0.70 -2.53
C VAL A 77 -34.28 0.23 -1.81
N LEU A 78 -34.84 1.08 -0.95
CA LEU A 78 -34.13 1.91 0.03
C LEU A 78 -34.82 1.72 1.37
N GLU A 79 -34.08 1.30 2.39
CA GLU A 79 -34.60 1.04 3.73
C GLU A 79 -34.03 2.04 4.73
N PRO A 80 -34.83 2.60 5.65
CA PRO A 80 -34.30 3.42 6.73
C PRO A 80 -33.26 2.64 7.53
N TYR A 81 -32.09 3.24 7.75
CA TYR A 81 -30.98 2.58 8.45
C TYR A 81 -30.61 3.27 9.77
N ALA A 82 -30.30 4.57 9.72
CA ALA A 82 -29.84 5.31 10.90
C ALA A 82 -30.19 6.79 10.79
N VAL A 83 -30.02 7.52 11.90
CA VAL A 83 -29.95 9.00 11.89
C VAL A 83 -28.57 9.37 12.43
N GLU A 84 -27.78 10.06 11.63
CA GLU A 84 -26.41 10.47 11.99
C GLU A 84 -26.34 11.99 12.17
N ILE A 85 -25.53 12.45 13.13
CA ILE A 85 -25.30 13.88 13.33
C ILE A 85 -24.12 14.32 12.46
N ALA A 86 -24.45 15.03 11.39
CA ALA A 86 -23.48 15.75 10.57
C ALA A 86 -23.23 17.15 11.14
N THR A 87 -22.24 17.86 10.60
CA THR A 87 -22.02 19.28 10.89
C THR A 87 -22.55 20.11 9.71
N GLY A 88 -23.28 21.19 9.96
CA GLY A 88 -23.71 22.14 8.96
C GLY A 88 -22.53 22.95 8.40
N THR A 89 -22.78 23.70 7.33
CA THR A 89 -21.82 24.65 6.75
C THR A 89 -21.44 25.77 7.73
N ASP A 90 -22.33 26.09 8.67
CA ASP A 90 -22.15 27.05 9.76
C ASP A 90 -21.54 26.44 11.04
N GLY A 91 -21.19 25.14 11.02
CA GLY A 91 -20.65 24.43 12.18
C GLY A 91 -21.70 23.84 13.14
N SER A 92 -23.00 24.02 12.89
CA SER A 92 -24.07 23.49 13.74
C SER A 92 -24.24 21.96 13.60
N PRO A 93 -24.68 21.21 14.62
CA PRO A 93 -25.02 19.80 14.46
C PRO A 93 -26.34 19.65 13.68
N VAL A 94 -26.32 18.88 12.59
CA VAL A 94 -27.48 18.65 11.71
C VAL A 94 -27.78 17.15 11.63
N PRO A 95 -28.98 16.70 12.04
CA PRO A 95 -29.40 15.31 11.89
C PRO A 95 -29.68 14.97 10.43
N VAL A 96 -29.13 13.85 9.97
CA VAL A 96 -29.27 13.33 8.60
C VAL A 96 -29.83 11.91 8.67
N ALA A 97 -30.96 11.66 8.01
CA ALA A 97 -31.51 10.33 7.86
C ALA A 97 -30.72 9.53 6.82
N VAL A 98 -30.25 8.34 7.18
CA VAL A 98 -29.49 7.46 6.30
C VAL A 98 -30.39 6.31 5.86
N TYR A 99 -30.46 6.10 4.56
CA TYR A 99 -31.16 4.97 3.94
C TYR A 99 -30.15 3.99 3.34
N SER A 100 -30.30 2.71 3.59
CA SER A 100 -29.48 1.66 3.01
C SER A 100 -30.10 1.14 1.72
N GLY A 101 -29.28 0.94 0.69
CA GLY A 101 -29.70 0.44 -0.62
C GLY A 101 -28.68 -0.50 -1.22
N ARG A 102 -29.11 -1.28 -2.22
CA ARG A 102 -28.24 -2.18 -2.98
C ARG A 102 -28.18 -1.83 -4.45
N TRP A 103 -26.97 -1.86 -5.00
CA TRP A 103 -26.72 -1.64 -6.42
C TRP A 103 -25.41 -2.28 -6.85
N ASN A 104 -25.37 -2.87 -8.05
CA ASN A 104 -24.21 -3.62 -8.56
C ASN A 104 -23.68 -3.08 -9.89
N GLY A 105 -24.08 -1.87 -10.28
CA GLY A 105 -23.63 -1.29 -11.55
C GLY A 105 -22.21 -0.71 -11.49
N ASP A 106 -21.79 -0.17 -12.62
CA ASP A 106 -20.48 0.47 -12.82
C ASP A 106 -20.58 1.98 -12.53
N PRO A 107 -19.95 2.49 -11.46
CA PRO A 107 -20.01 3.90 -11.09
C PRO A 107 -19.47 4.83 -12.17
N ALA A 108 -18.51 4.37 -12.98
CA ALA A 108 -17.90 5.18 -14.03
C ALA A 108 -18.84 5.46 -15.22
N ARG A 109 -20.00 4.78 -15.27
CA ARG A 109 -21.03 4.99 -16.29
C ARG A 109 -22.15 5.92 -15.85
N LEU A 110 -22.17 6.31 -14.58
CA LEU A 110 -23.16 7.24 -14.06
C LEU A 110 -22.78 8.66 -14.48
N THR A 111 -23.78 9.45 -14.83
CA THR A 111 -23.60 10.88 -15.12
C THR A 111 -23.73 11.63 -13.81
N LEU A 112 -22.65 12.29 -13.40
CA LEU A 112 -22.65 13.15 -12.23
C LEU A 112 -23.01 14.58 -12.62
N THR A 113 -23.94 15.18 -11.89
CA THR A 113 -24.27 16.60 -12.02
C THR A 113 -23.65 17.44 -10.88
N GLU A 114 -23.35 16.81 -9.75
CA GLU A 114 -22.60 17.36 -8.62
C GLU A 114 -21.43 16.42 -8.26
N GLY A 115 -20.27 16.99 -7.92
CA GLY A 115 -19.05 16.29 -7.53
C GLY A 115 -18.19 15.74 -8.66
N VAL A 116 -17.08 15.09 -8.26
CA VAL A 116 -15.96 14.77 -9.16
C VAL A 116 -16.06 13.35 -9.72
N MET A 117 -16.34 12.37 -8.85
CA MET A 117 -16.42 10.96 -9.26
C MET A 117 -17.13 10.08 -8.22
N LEU A 118 -17.64 8.94 -8.68
CA LEU A 118 -18.13 7.85 -7.84
C LEU A 118 -17.17 6.65 -7.92
N HIS A 119 -16.96 5.96 -6.80
CA HIS A 119 -16.13 4.76 -6.78
C HIS A 119 -16.57 3.76 -5.72
N TRP A 120 -16.34 2.47 -5.99
CA TRP A 120 -16.58 1.39 -5.05
C TRP A 120 -15.38 1.21 -4.13
N PHE A 121 -15.61 1.24 -2.82
CA PHE A 121 -14.57 0.94 -1.83
C PHE A 121 -14.97 -0.21 -0.92
N ALA A 122 -14.05 -1.14 -0.71
CA ALA A 122 -14.18 -2.12 0.35
C ALA A 122 -14.06 -1.42 1.72
N PRO A 123 -14.80 -1.85 2.77
CA PRO A 123 -14.78 -1.22 4.10
C PRO A 123 -13.37 -1.03 4.66
N GLU A 124 -12.46 -1.94 4.35
CA GLU A 124 -11.08 -1.96 4.84
C GLU A 124 -10.22 -0.85 4.22
N VAL A 125 -10.64 -0.29 3.08
CA VAL A 125 -9.96 0.82 2.40
C VAL A 125 -10.41 2.18 2.94
N LEU A 126 -11.65 2.28 3.42
CA LEU A 126 -12.25 3.55 3.84
C LEU A 126 -11.41 4.32 4.88
N PRO A 127 -10.78 3.71 5.90
CA PRO A 127 -9.94 4.46 6.86
C PRO A 127 -8.76 5.21 6.24
N ARG A 128 -8.39 4.90 4.99
CA ARG A 128 -7.28 5.52 4.26
C ARG A 128 -7.73 6.69 3.38
N LEU A 129 -9.03 6.88 3.21
CA LEU A 129 -9.57 7.96 2.41
C LEU A 129 -9.78 9.20 3.29
N ARG A 130 -9.89 10.37 2.64
CA ARG A 130 -10.33 11.59 3.33
C ARG A 130 -11.86 11.59 3.37
N LEU A 131 -12.46 11.18 4.49
CA LEU A 131 -13.90 11.20 4.75
C LEU A 131 -14.16 11.64 6.19
N SER A 132 -15.39 12.08 6.48
CA SER A 132 -15.76 12.40 7.85
C SER A 132 -15.75 11.14 8.73
N ARG A 133 -15.37 11.32 10.00
CA ARG A 133 -15.34 10.21 10.97
C ARG A 133 -16.72 9.57 11.16
N SER A 134 -17.78 10.38 11.15
CA SER A 134 -19.16 9.89 11.24
C SER A 134 -19.53 8.99 10.06
N THR A 135 -19.12 9.35 8.85
CA THR A 135 -19.33 8.51 7.65
C THR A 135 -18.56 7.21 7.78
N LEU A 136 -17.29 7.26 8.21
CA LEU A 136 -16.48 6.04 8.38
C LEU A 136 -17.12 5.08 9.39
N ASP A 137 -17.48 5.58 10.56
CA ASP A 137 -18.06 4.78 11.65
C ASP A 137 -19.42 4.19 11.24
N LEU A 138 -20.22 4.94 10.48
CA LEU A 138 -21.49 4.47 9.90
C LEU A 138 -21.28 3.28 8.94
N VAL A 139 -20.35 3.40 7.99
CA VAL A 139 -20.11 2.33 7.00
C VAL A 139 -19.58 1.06 7.68
N LEU A 140 -18.66 1.20 8.63
CA LEU A 140 -18.09 0.05 9.35
C LEU A 140 -19.15 -0.66 10.20
N ARG A 141 -20.06 0.09 10.84
CA ARG A 141 -21.20 -0.46 11.59
C ARG A 141 -22.13 -1.27 10.68
N HIS A 142 -22.53 -0.70 9.55
CA HIS A 142 -23.39 -1.39 8.58
C HIS A 142 -22.73 -2.65 8.01
N ALA A 143 -21.42 -2.61 7.76
CA ALA A 143 -20.67 -3.78 7.28
C ALA A 143 -20.65 -4.92 8.32
N ALA A 144 -20.49 -4.60 9.61
CA ALA A 144 -20.52 -5.57 10.68
C ALA A 144 -21.91 -6.22 10.86
N GLU A 145 -22.98 -5.43 10.79
CA GLU A 145 -24.37 -5.90 10.91
C GLU A 145 -24.77 -6.79 9.72
N ALA A 146 -24.41 -6.39 8.50
CA ALA A 146 -24.66 -7.18 7.30
C ALA A 146 -23.90 -8.53 7.29
N GLY A 147 -22.77 -8.62 8.00
CA GLY A 147 -22.04 -9.88 8.21
C GLY A 147 -22.60 -10.76 9.34
N GLY A 148 -23.35 -10.17 10.28
CA GLY A 148 -23.93 -10.87 11.43
C GLY A 148 -25.30 -11.50 11.15
N ALA A 149 -26.13 -10.88 10.30
CA ALA A 149 -27.48 -11.34 9.98
C ALA A 149 -27.53 -12.69 9.22
N ALA A 150 -26.45 -13.09 8.56
CA ALA A 150 -26.37 -14.33 7.78
C ALA A 150 -26.10 -15.62 8.61
N ARG A 151 -26.16 -15.57 9.95
CA ARG A 151 -25.73 -16.67 10.84
C ARG A 151 -26.83 -17.42 11.61
N SER A 152 -28.13 -17.28 11.27
CA SER A 152 -29.19 -18.06 11.93
C SER A 152 -30.23 -18.61 10.97
N GLY A 153 -30.14 -19.91 10.66
CA GLY A 153 -31.20 -20.69 10.01
C GLY A 153 -30.74 -21.58 8.86
N GLU A 154 -30.86 -22.90 9.06
CA GLU A 154 -30.86 -24.00 8.08
C GLU A 154 -29.52 -24.64 7.63
N PRO A 155 -29.55 -25.97 7.34
CA PRO A 155 -28.35 -26.81 7.31
C PRO A 155 -27.58 -26.65 6.00
N SER A 156 -26.24 -26.57 6.16
CA SER A 156 -25.21 -26.48 5.13
C SER A 156 -25.64 -26.95 3.73
N PRO A 157 -25.78 -26.04 2.74
CA PRO A 157 -25.20 -26.34 1.45
C PRO A 157 -23.69 -26.33 1.70
N THR A 158 -22.99 -27.37 1.27
CA THR A 158 -21.53 -27.47 1.33
C THR A 158 -20.94 -26.11 1.01
N ARG A 159 -20.47 -25.43 2.06
CA ARG A 159 -19.78 -24.16 1.96
C ARG A 159 -18.56 -24.50 1.14
N THR A 160 -18.62 -24.31 -0.19
CA THR A 160 -17.41 -24.18 -0.98
C THR A 160 -16.73 -23.01 -0.31
N ALA A 161 -15.78 -23.32 0.57
CA ALA A 161 -14.99 -22.34 1.24
C ALA A 161 -14.57 -21.39 0.14
N ALA A 162 -14.95 -20.11 0.25
CA ALA A 162 -14.27 -19.09 -0.52
C ALA A 162 -12.79 -19.42 -0.33
N ALA A 163 -12.13 -19.79 -1.43
CA ALA A 163 -10.78 -20.30 -1.37
C ALA A 163 -10.01 -19.31 -0.49
N PRO A 164 -9.19 -19.80 0.46
CA PRO A 164 -8.33 -18.90 1.22
C PRO A 164 -7.69 -17.93 0.21
N PRO A 165 -7.60 -16.62 0.53
CA PRO A 165 -6.93 -15.68 -0.38
C PRO A 165 -5.64 -16.35 -0.84
N PRO A 166 -5.36 -16.34 -2.16
CA PRO A 166 -4.26 -17.12 -2.70
C PRO A 166 -3.02 -16.85 -1.85
N PRO A 167 -2.28 -17.90 -1.46
CA PRO A 167 -1.14 -17.74 -0.59
C PRO A 167 -0.23 -16.65 -1.16
N LEU A 168 0.27 -15.78 -0.29
CA LEU A 168 1.15 -14.71 -0.73
C LEU A 168 2.32 -15.31 -1.52
N PRO A 169 2.77 -14.66 -2.60
CA PRO A 169 3.82 -15.21 -3.44
C PRO A 169 5.13 -15.28 -2.67
N SER A 170 6.00 -16.23 -3.00
CA SER A 170 7.37 -16.23 -2.52
C SER A 170 8.12 -15.02 -3.06
N VAL A 171 8.96 -14.45 -2.21
CA VAL A 171 9.66 -13.19 -2.45
C VAL A 171 11.17 -13.44 -2.40
N LEU A 172 11.87 -12.90 -3.39
CA LEU A 172 13.30 -12.65 -3.30
C LEU A 172 13.53 -11.13 -3.30
N ALA A 173 14.09 -10.57 -2.25
CA ALA A 173 14.55 -9.18 -2.26
C ALA A 173 16.04 -9.14 -2.63
N VAL A 174 16.43 -8.25 -3.54
CA VAL A 174 17.82 -8.03 -3.94
C VAL A 174 18.18 -6.59 -3.59
N HIS A 175 19.09 -6.42 -2.64
CA HIS A 175 19.48 -5.12 -2.10
C HIS A 175 20.98 -4.88 -2.18
N ALA A 176 21.39 -3.63 -2.02
CA ALA A 176 22.79 -3.27 -2.11
C ALA A 176 23.54 -3.59 -0.82
N HIS A 177 23.03 -3.11 0.32
CA HIS A 177 23.74 -3.12 1.61
C HIS A 177 22.96 -3.87 2.72
N PRO A 178 23.66 -4.33 3.77
CA PRO A 178 23.06 -4.83 5.01
C PRO A 178 22.26 -3.77 5.80
N ASP A 179 20.95 -3.68 5.59
CA ASP A 179 19.96 -2.81 6.27
C ASP A 179 18.83 -2.42 5.31
N ASP A 180 19.15 -2.28 4.04
CA ASP A 180 18.22 -2.01 2.95
C ASP A 180 17.00 -2.96 2.97
N GLU A 181 17.20 -4.24 3.29
CA GLU A 181 16.13 -5.22 3.32
C GLU A 181 15.07 -4.90 4.37
N SER A 182 15.53 -4.38 5.51
CA SER A 182 14.69 -3.98 6.64
C SER A 182 14.06 -2.61 6.40
N LEU A 183 14.78 -1.71 5.73
CA LEU A 183 14.32 -0.34 5.44
C LEU A 183 13.23 -0.32 4.35
N PHE A 184 13.49 -0.98 3.22
CA PHE A 184 12.67 -0.87 2.00
C PHE A 184 11.66 -2.01 1.80
N SER A 185 11.85 -3.13 2.48
CA SER A 185 11.00 -4.32 2.28
C SER A 185 10.73 -5.11 3.56
N GLY A 186 11.12 -4.61 4.74
CA GLY A 186 11.07 -5.39 5.97
C GLY A 186 9.64 -5.76 6.35
N GLY A 187 8.68 -4.87 6.11
CA GLY A 187 7.27 -5.12 6.37
C GLY A 187 6.69 -6.18 5.44
N VAL A 188 6.93 -6.06 4.13
CA VAL A 188 6.53 -7.06 3.12
C VAL A 188 7.20 -8.41 3.37
N LEU A 189 8.49 -8.46 3.68
CA LEU A 189 9.20 -9.70 4.02
C LEU A 189 8.57 -10.38 5.24
N ALA A 190 8.31 -9.63 6.30
CA ALA A 190 7.66 -10.13 7.52
C ALA A 190 6.22 -10.61 7.24
N GLN A 191 5.47 -9.90 6.41
CA GLN A 191 4.11 -10.26 5.99
C GLN A 191 4.10 -11.59 5.24
N HIS A 192 4.96 -11.73 4.23
CA HIS A 192 5.02 -12.92 3.40
C HIS A 192 5.50 -14.13 4.22
N ALA A 193 6.51 -13.95 5.08
CA ALA A 193 6.98 -14.99 5.99
C ALA A 193 5.87 -15.42 6.98
N ALA A 194 5.12 -14.48 7.56
CA ALA A 194 4.01 -14.78 8.46
C ALA A 194 2.85 -15.52 7.77
N ALA A 195 2.67 -15.31 6.46
CA ALA A 195 1.72 -16.05 5.64
C ALA A 195 2.23 -17.42 5.18
N GLY A 196 3.42 -17.84 5.59
CA GLY A 196 4.04 -19.11 5.20
C GLY A 196 4.64 -19.10 3.78
N ALA A 197 4.72 -17.94 3.13
CA ALA A 197 5.39 -17.81 1.85
C ALA A 197 6.92 -17.90 2.03
N ARG A 198 7.62 -18.51 1.06
CA ARG A 198 9.08 -18.54 1.07
C ARG A 198 9.63 -17.12 0.83
N THR A 199 10.55 -16.70 1.67
CA THR A 199 11.22 -15.40 1.59
C THR A 199 12.73 -15.62 1.55
N ALA A 200 13.42 -14.78 0.78
CA ALA A 200 14.87 -14.78 0.69
C ALA A 200 15.38 -13.37 0.43
N VAL A 201 16.59 -13.08 0.89
CA VAL A 201 17.28 -11.81 0.62
C VAL A 201 18.66 -12.09 0.05
N VAL A 202 18.98 -11.40 -1.05
CA VAL A 202 20.32 -11.30 -1.62
C VAL A 202 20.84 -9.89 -1.37
N THR A 203 22.04 -9.79 -0.82
CA THR A 203 22.70 -8.51 -0.54
C THR A 203 23.99 -8.45 -1.34
N ALA A 204 24.14 -7.41 -2.17
CA ALA A 204 25.22 -7.33 -3.15
C ALA A 204 26.59 -7.10 -2.49
N THR A 205 26.61 -6.23 -1.48
CA THR A 205 27.84 -5.78 -0.84
C THR A 205 28.04 -6.42 0.53
N TRP A 206 29.26 -6.26 1.05
CA TRP A 206 29.79 -6.86 2.27
C TRP A 206 30.07 -8.37 2.13
N ALA A 207 31.23 -8.78 2.64
CA ALA A 207 31.64 -10.18 2.66
C ALA A 207 31.08 -10.92 3.89
N GLU A 208 30.98 -12.24 3.79
CA GLU A 208 30.73 -13.11 4.93
C GLU A 208 31.78 -12.91 6.03
N GLY A 209 31.39 -13.15 7.29
CA GLY A 209 32.28 -13.00 8.45
C GLY A 209 32.57 -11.56 8.87
N THR A 210 31.94 -10.57 8.22
CA THR A 210 31.99 -9.17 8.65
C THR A 210 30.88 -8.87 9.67
N HIS A 211 31.08 -7.85 10.50
CA HIS A 211 30.08 -7.48 11.52
C HIS A 211 28.71 -7.13 10.92
N ARG A 212 28.65 -6.46 9.76
CA ARG A 212 27.36 -6.19 9.10
C ARG A 212 26.72 -7.41 8.46
N ALA A 213 27.50 -8.44 8.08
CA ALA A 213 26.93 -9.71 7.66
C ALA A 213 26.24 -10.44 8.83
N GLU A 214 26.80 -10.34 10.04
CA GLU A 214 26.17 -10.88 11.26
C GLU A 214 24.90 -10.10 11.65
N GLU A 215 24.94 -8.76 11.57
CA GLU A 215 23.77 -7.92 11.80
C GLU A 215 22.65 -8.20 10.78
N LEU A 216 22.99 -8.39 9.51
CA LEU A 216 22.06 -8.85 8.48
C LEU A 216 21.44 -10.20 8.82
N ALA A 217 22.25 -11.19 9.22
CA ALA A 217 21.75 -12.51 9.59
C ALA A 217 20.70 -12.41 10.72
N GLN A 218 20.97 -11.58 11.74
CA GLN A 218 20.05 -11.33 12.83
C GLN A 218 18.77 -10.62 12.35
N ALA A 219 18.89 -9.59 11.50
CA ALA A 219 17.74 -8.90 10.93
C ALA A 219 16.84 -9.84 10.12
N LEU A 220 17.43 -10.70 9.28
CA LEU A 220 16.71 -11.67 8.47
C LEU A 220 16.03 -12.76 9.31
N GLU A 221 16.67 -13.22 10.39
CA GLU A 221 16.04 -14.11 11.37
C GLU A 221 14.80 -13.45 11.99
N ILE A 222 14.95 -12.20 12.44
CA ILE A 222 13.84 -11.41 12.96
C ILE A 222 12.73 -11.34 11.94
N LEU A 223 13.00 -11.01 10.67
CA LEU A 223 11.99 -10.91 9.61
C LEU A 223 11.40 -12.27 9.17
N GLY A 224 12.09 -13.38 9.46
CA GLY A 224 11.74 -14.71 8.94
C GLY A 224 12.08 -14.85 7.45
N ALA A 225 13.15 -14.19 6.98
CA ALA A 225 13.54 -14.07 5.58
C ALA A 225 14.65 -15.06 5.13
N GLY A 226 14.88 -16.12 5.92
CA GLY A 226 15.92 -17.11 5.68
C GLY A 226 17.34 -16.60 5.98
N PRO A 227 18.37 -17.41 5.73
CA PRO A 227 19.76 -16.99 5.92
C PRO A 227 20.19 -15.96 4.85
N PRO A 228 21.18 -15.10 5.16
CA PRO A 228 21.71 -14.13 4.21
C PRO A 228 22.33 -14.80 2.99
N ARG A 229 22.18 -14.17 1.82
CA ARG A 229 22.83 -14.57 0.57
C ARG A 229 23.68 -13.40 0.07
N LEU A 230 24.97 -13.40 0.41
CA LEU A 230 25.88 -12.32 0.07
C LEU A 230 26.53 -12.59 -1.29
N LEU A 231 26.52 -11.59 -2.19
CA LEU A 231 27.32 -11.67 -3.42
C LEU A 231 28.81 -11.41 -3.14
N GLY A 232 29.12 -10.76 -2.01
CA GLY A 232 30.48 -10.57 -1.52
C GLY A 232 31.29 -9.53 -2.29
N TYR A 233 30.64 -8.52 -2.87
CA TYR A 233 31.32 -7.36 -3.44
C TYR A 233 31.63 -6.32 -2.35
N ALA A 234 32.63 -5.46 -2.59
CA ALA A 234 32.86 -4.33 -1.71
C ALA A 234 31.83 -3.21 -1.97
N ASP A 235 31.37 -2.57 -0.91
CA ASP A 235 30.60 -1.33 -0.93
C ASP A 235 31.39 -0.22 -1.64
N ALA A 236 30.72 0.59 -2.47
CA ALA A 236 31.36 1.66 -3.24
C ALA A 236 32.09 2.70 -2.36
N LYS A 237 31.59 2.93 -1.15
CA LYS A 237 32.08 3.92 -0.18
C LYS A 237 32.89 3.30 0.96
N VAL A 238 32.82 1.99 1.13
CA VAL A 238 33.52 1.25 2.18
C VAL A 238 34.26 0.06 1.56
N PRO A 239 35.39 0.27 0.86
CA PRO A 239 36.11 -0.80 0.16
C PRO A 239 36.53 -1.98 1.08
N GLU A 240 36.78 -1.70 2.35
CA GLU A 240 37.13 -2.68 3.39
C GLU A 240 35.96 -3.61 3.80
N SER A 241 34.74 -3.33 3.33
CA SER A 241 33.58 -4.20 3.54
C SER A 241 33.71 -5.59 2.92
N ALA A 242 34.58 -5.75 1.90
CA ALA A 242 34.92 -7.04 1.33
C ALA A 242 36.41 -7.06 0.90
N PRO A 243 37.35 -7.30 1.83
CA PRO A 243 38.78 -7.25 1.55
C PRO A 243 39.18 -8.17 0.39
N GLY A 244 39.92 -7.63 -0.59
CA GLY A 244 40.39 -8.39 -1.76
C GLY A 244 39.33 -8.65 -2.82
N ARG A 245 38.11 -8.12 -2.67
CA ARG A 245 37.02 -8.21 -3.66
C ARG A 245 36.86 -6.87 -4.38
N PRO A 246 36.42 -6.86 -5.65
CA PRO A 246 36.13 -5.61 -6.34
C PRO A 246 34.93 -4.91 -5.70
N ARG A 247 34.85 -3.59 -5.84
CA ARG A 247 33.62 -2.85 -5.51
C ARG A 247 32.51 -3.32 -6.43
N PHE A 248 31.28 -3.32 -5.93
CA PHE A 248 30.12 -3.77 -6.70
C PHE A 248 29.98 -3.02 -8.03
N LEU A 249 30.24 -1.71 -8.02
CA LEU A 249 30.21 -0.86 -9.21
C LEU A 249 31.30 -1.16 -10.25
N ASP A 250 32.42 -1.76 -9.81
CA ASP A 250 33.58 -2.04 -10.66
C ASP A 250 33.57 -3.49 -11.18
N ALA A 251 32.68 -4.33 -10.66
CA ALA A 251 32.53 -5.70 -11.12
C ALA A 251 31.98 -5.72 -12.55
N PRO A 252 32.41 -6.66 -13.41
CA PRO A 252 31.80 -6.85 -14.71
C PRO A 252 30.29 -7.08 -14.57
N LEU A 253 29.50 -6.26 -15.26
CA LEU A 253 28.03 -6.29 -15.14
C LEU A 253 27.46 -7.70 -15.39
N ASP A 254 27.99 -8.40 -16.39
CA ASP A 254 27.56 -9.75 -16.75
C ASP A 254 27.78 -10.77 -15.62
N GLU A 255 28.90 -10.67 -14.89
CA GLU A 255 29.18 -11.53 -13.73
C GLU A 255 28.20 -11.25 -12.58
N ALA A 256 27.94 -9.97 -12.29
CA ALA A 256 27.00 -9.59 -11.25
C ALA A 256 25.56 -10.04 -11.59
N VAL A 257 25.16 -9.92 -12.85
CA VAL A 257 23.87 -10.41 -13.34
C VAL A 257 23.80 -11.94 -13.22
N GLY A 258 24.82 -12.66 -13.66
CA GLY A 258 24.90 -14.12 -13.54
C GLY A 258 24.79 -14.61 -12.10
N ALA A 259 25.43 -13.90 -11.15
CA ALA A 259 25.33 -14.22 -9.72
C ALA A 259 23.90 -14.08 -9.18
N VAL A 260 23.17 -13.01 -9.56
CA VAL A 260 21.77 -12.84 -9.17
C VAL A 260 20.86 -13.86 -9.88
N VAL A 261 21.14 -14.20 -11.14
CA VAL A 261 20.42 -15.26 -11.89
C VAL A 261 20.52 -16.60 -11.16
N ALA A 262 21.71 -16.97 -10.68
CA ALA A 262 21.91 -18.21 -9.92
C ALA A 262 21.03 -18.24 -8.67
N HIS A 263 20.91 -17.12 -7.94
CA HIS A 263 20.01 -17.03 -6.78
C HIS A 263 18.53 -17.10 -7.17
N ILE A 264 18.11 -16.43 -8.25
CA ILE A 264 16.72 -16.50 -8.73
C ILE A 264 16.37 -17.95 -9.10
N ARG A 265 17.24 -18.66 -9.83
CA ARG A 265 17.01 -20.05 -10.25
C ARG A 265 17.04 -21.04 -9.10
N ALA A 266 17.87 -20.80 -8.08
CA ALA A 266 17.93 -21.61 -6.87
C ALA A 266 16.70 -21.40 -5.97
N VAL A 267 16.30 -20.15 -5.73
CA VAL A 267 15.17 -19.81 -4.84
C VAL A 267 13.83 -20.06 -5.53
N ARG A 268 13.76 -19.89 -6.86
CA ARG A 268 12.52 -19.92 -7.64
C ARG A 268 11.44 -19.01 -7.05
N PRO A 269 11.70 -17.69 -6.92
CA PRO A 269 10.75 -16.75 -6.34
C PRO A 269 9.60 -16.44 -7.30
N GLN A 270 8.37 -16.31 -6.81
CA GLN A 270 7.27 -15.84 -7.65
C GLN A 270 7.37 -14.34 -7.96
N VAL A 271 7.88 -13.53 -7.01
CA VAL A 271 8.12 -12.10 -7.22
C VAL A 271 9.50 -11.70 -6.71
N VAL A 272 10.09 -10.67 -7.32
CA VAL A 272 11.39 -10.10 -6.93
C VAL A 272 11.19 -8.65 -6.50
N ILE A 273 11.88 -8.22 -5.44
CA ILE A 273 11.94 -6.81 -5.00
C ILE A 273 13.36 -6.30 -5.23
N ALA A 274 13.49 -5.07 -5.75
CA ALA A 274 14.77 -4.38 -5.93
C ALA A 274 14.61 -2.87 -5.68
N PRO A 275 15.70 -2.11 -5.48
CA PRO A 275 15.64 -0.65 -5.50
C PRO A 275 15.07 -0.11 -6.82
N ASP A 276 14.47 1.08 -6.74
CA ASP A 276 14.08 1.85 -7.91
C ASP A 276 15.30 2.33 -8.75
N PRO A 277 15.08 2.81 -9.99
CA PRO A 277 16.16 3.26 -10.86
C PRO A 277 16.91 4.49 -10.34
N TYR A 278 16.31 5.24 -9.43
CA TYR A 278 16.91 6.41 -8.82
C TYR A 278 17.88 6.06 -7.70
N GLY A 279 17.77 4.85 -7.12
CA GLY A 279 18.55 4.41 -5.97
C GLY A 279 17.92 4.79 -4.62
N GLY A 280 16.60 4.97 -4.60
CA GLY A 280 15.84 5.51 -3.47
C GLY A 280 16.13 6.99 -3.20
N MET A 281 15.59 7.51 -2.10
CA MET A 281 15.61 8.95 -1.77
C MET A 281 17.00 9.62 -1.79
N THR A 282 18.08 8.85 -1.60
CA THR A 282 19.46 9.34 -1.52
C THR A 282 20.26 9.20 -2.81
N GLY A 283 19.77 8.39 -3.76
CA GLY A 283 20.49 8.06 -4.99
C GLY A 283 21.82 7.39 -4.80
N HIS A 284 21.91 6.45 -3.86
CA HIS A 284 23.17 5.73 -3.64
C HIS A 284 23.58 4.98 -4.92
N PRO A 285 24.83 5.12 -5.41
CA PRO A 285 25.23 4.50 -6.67
C PRO A 285 25.13 2.97 -6.64
N ASP A 286 25.42 2.32 -5.50
CA ASP A 286 25.19 0.87 -5.36
C ASP A 286 23.71 0.48 -5.47
N HIS A 287 22.77 1.32 -5.03
CA HIS A 287 21.33 1.04 -5.18
C HIS A 287 20.92 1.12 -6.65
N VAL A 288 21.40 2.16 -7.36
CA VAL A 288 21.20 2.30 -8.81
C VAL A 288 21.80 1.11 -9.55
N HIS A 289 22.98 0.62 -9.14
CA HIS A 289 23.60 -0.54 -9.75
C HIS A 289 22.85 -1.84 -9.41
N ALA A 290 22.39 -2.02 -8.17
CA ALA A 290 21.57 -3.15 -7.75
C ALA A 290 20.26 -3.20 -8.55
N HIS A 291 19.63 -2.05 -8.81
CA HIS A 291 18.50 -1.95 -9.73
C HIS A 291 18.85 -2.49 -11.12
N ARG A 292 19.94 -1.99 -11.74
CA ARG A 292 20.37 -2.40 -13.09
C ARG A 292 20.65 -3.90 -13.18
N VAL A 293 21.42 -4.43 -12.24
CA VAL A 293 21.76 -5.85 -12.15
C VAL A 293 20.49 -6.68 -12.01
N THR A 294 19.59 -6.31 -11.09
CA THR A 294 18.37 -7.08 -10.84
C THR A 294 17.40 -7.03 -12.01
N ALA A 295 17.21 -5.86 -12.63
CA ALA A 295 16.33 -5.69 -13.80
C ALA A 295 16.76 -6.58 -14.98
N LEU A 296 18.08 -6.73 -15.19
CA LEU A 296 18.63 -7.66 -16.18
C LEU A 296 18.48 -9.12 -15.74
N ALA A 297 18.81 -9.43 -14.48
CA ALA A 297 18.78 -10.79 -13.96
C ALA A 297 17.38 -11.41 -13.98
N VAL A 298 16.33 -10.65 -13.63
CA VAL A 298 14.95 -11.18 -13.64
C VAL A 298 14.46 -11.55 -15.04
N ARG A 299 14.96 -10.88 -16.09
CA ARG A 299 14.67 -11.25 -17.49
C ARG A 299 15.54 -12.42 -17.95
N ALA A 300 16.83 -12.41 -17.62
CA ALA A 300 17.77 -13.47 -18.00
C ALA A 300 17.47 -14.81 -17.32
N SER A 301 16.94 -14.80 -16.10
CA SER A 301 16.67 -16.00 -15.31
C SER A 301 15.72 -17.00 -15.99
N GLY A 302 14.75 -16.53 -16.79
CA GLY A 302 13.83 -17.36 -17.56
C GLY A 302 14.35 -17.81 -18.93
N LEU A 303 15.49 -17.29 -19.39
CA LEU A 303 16.06 -17.59 -20.70
C LEU A 303 17.13 -18.67 -20.62
N ALA A 304 16.82 -19.86 -21.13
CA ALA A 304 17.66 -21.05 -20.99
C ALA A 304 19.09 -20.94 -21.57
N ARG A 305 19.31 -20.03 -22.52
CA ARG A 305 20.62 -19.83 -23.16
C ARG A 305 21.49 -18.77 -22.49
N LEU A 306 20.96 -18.03 -21.52
CA LEU A 306 21.74 -17.09 -20.71
C LEU A 306 22.12 -17.77 -19.39
N TYR A 307 23.40 -17.67 -19.02
CA TYR A 307 23.98 -18.29 -17.82
C TYR A 307 23.58 -19.77 -17.65
N PRO A 308 23.83 -20.65 -18.63
CA PRO A 308 23.43 -22.07 -18.56
C PRO A 308 24.00 -22.81 -17.34
N GLU A 309 25.15 -22.37 -16.83
CA GLU A 309 25.80 -22.88 -15.62
C GLU A 309 25.05 -22.54 -14.31
N ALA A 310 24.14 -21.56 -14.34
CA ALA A 310 23.39 -21.08 -13.17
C ALA A 310 22.17 -21.96 -12.80
N GLY A 311 22.05 -23.15 -13.40
CA GLY A 311 20.97 -24.11 -13.17
C GLY A 311 19.74 -23.89 -14.04
N GLU A 312 18.66 -24.63 -13.73
CA GLU A 312 17.43 -24.65 -14.53
C GLU A 312 16.74 -23.28 -14.60
N PRO A 313 16.24 -22.86 -15.78
CA PRO A 313 15.58 -21.57 -15.95
C PRO A 313 14.36 -21.41 -15.05
N TRP A 314 14.16 -20.19 -14.56
CA TRP A 314 13.01 -19.82 -13.77
C TRP A 314 12.63 -18.37 -14.07
N GLN A 315 11.38 -18.13 -14.45
CA GLN A 315 10.88 -16.79 -14.73
C GLN A 315 10.00 -16.31 -13.57
N PRO A 316 10.45 -15.35 -12.74
CA PRO A 316 9.56 -14.67 -11.80
C PRO A 316 8.40 -13.99 -12.55
N SER A 317 7.26 -13.86 -11.88
CA SER A 317 6.04 -13.28 -12.47
C SER A 317 6.04 -11.76 -12.51
N ALA A 318 6.72 -11.11 -11.55
CA ALA A 318 6.82 -9.66 -11.45
C ALA A 318 8.10 -9.21 -10.74
N LEU A 319 8.57 -8.02 -11.10
CA LEU A 319 9.57 -7.24 -10.37
C LEU A 319 8.88 -6.05 -9.71
N TYR A 320 9.16 -5.83 -8.43
CA TYR A 320 8.67 -4.70 -7.65
C TYR A 320 9.85 -3.79 -7.30
N LEU A 321 9.77 -2.54 -7.73
CA LEU A 321 10.79 -1.53 -7.48
C LEU A 321 10.42 -0.74 -6.24
N ALA A 322 11.16 -0.93 -5.15
CA ALA A 322 10.95 -0.24 -3.89
C ALA A 322 11.31 1.25 -4.02
N THR A 323 10.36 2.12 -3.71
CA THR A 323 10.49 3.57 -3.86
C THR A 323 9.66 4.31 -2.81
N HIS A 324 9.65 5.64 -2.88
CA HIS A 324 8.69 6.49 -2.17
C HIS A 324 7.96 7.37 -3.20
N PRO A 325 6.65 7.62 -3.04
CA PRO A 325 5.98 8.68 -3.81
C PRO A 325 6.42 10.06 -3.34
N ARG A 326 6.33 11.04 -4.24
CA ARG A 326 6.50 12.47 -3.94
C ARG A 326 5.70 12.90 -2.71
N SER A 327 4.43 12.51 -2.63
CA SER A 327 3.56 12.87 -1.49
C SER A 327 4.05 12.34 -0.13
N ALA A 328 4.74 11.19 -0.10
CA ALA A 328 5.28 10.60 1.12
C ALA A 328 6.71 11.10 1.42
N ALA A 329 7.46 11.53 0.41
CA ALA A 329 8.85 11.93 0.53
C ALA A 329 9.07 13.10 1.50
N GLU A 330 8.17 14.10 1.48
CA GLU A 330 8.23 15.22 2.43
C GLU A 330 8.05 14.74 3.87
N VAL A 331 7.06 13.86 4.08
CA VAL A 331 6.69 13.30 5.39
C VAL A 331 7.81 12.41 5.93
N VAL A 332 8.34 11.52 5.10
CA VAL A 332 9.39 10.57 5.48
C VAL A 332 10.74 11.29 5.63
N GLY A 333 11.11 12.13 4.67
CA GLY A 333 12.35 12.90 4.66
C GLY A 333 12.47 13.85 5.85
N ALA A 334 11.40 14.58 6.18
CA ALA A 334 11.38 15.47 7.35
C ALA A 334 11.60 14.70 8.66
N ARG A 335 11.15 13.44 8.75
CA ARG A 335 11.34 12.59 9.94
C ARG A 335 12.74 11.99 10.00
N LEU A 336 13.34 11.67 8.86
CA LEU A 336 14.70 11.12 8.79
C LEU A 336 15.81 12.18 8.82
N GLY A 337 15.55 13.35 9.42
CA GLY A 337 16.54 14.41 9.63
C GLY A 337 16.90 15.21 8.38
N ARG A 338 16.04 15.21 7.36
CA ARG A 338 16.20 16.01 6.13
C ARG A 338 15.16 17.13 6.05
N GLN A 339 14.90 17.77 7.19
CA GLN A 339 13.94 18.86 7.31
C GLN A 339 14.36 20.09 6.50
N GLY A 340 13.38 20.77 5.91
CA GLY A 340 13.60 22.00 5.14
C GLY A 340 14.14 21.80 3.73
N LEU A 341 14.38 20.55 3.29
CA LEU A 341 14.67 20.28 1.89
C LEU A 341 13.37 20.28 1.08
N PRO A 342 13.33 20.92 -0.11
CA PRO A 342 12.20 20.80 -1.02
C PRO A 342 12.07 19.34 -1.49
N VAL A 343 10.86 18.91 -1.83
CA VAL A 343 10.59 17.54 -2.29
C VAL A 343 11.46 17.15 -3.51
N ASP A 344 11.78 18.12 -4.38
CA ASP A 344 12.63 17.92 -5.56
C ASP A 344 14.10 17.61 -5.22
N ALA A 345 14.50 17.78 -3.96
CA ALA A 345 15.82 17.36 -3.48
C ALA A 345 15.87 15.86 -3.12
N PHE A 346 14.74 15.16 -3.13
CA PHE A 346 14.65 13.72 -2.95
C PHE A 346 14.49 13.04 -4.29
N LEU A 347 15.23 11.95 -4.48
CA LEU A 347 15.11 11.11 -5.66
C LEU A 347 13.99 10.09 -5.43
N VAL A 348 12.76 10.50 -5.78
CA VAL A 348 11.52 9.77 -5.51
C VAL A 348 10.67 9.70 -6.77
N SER A 349 9.70 8.79 -6.78
CA SER A 349 8.82 8.61 -7.93
C SER A 349 7.61 9.53 -7.83
N ASP A 350 7.07 9.98 -8.97
CA ASP A 350 5.75 10.63 -8.94
C ASP A 350 4.69 9.63 -8.49
N ASP A 351 3.71 10.12 -7.74
CA ASP A 351 2.60 9.33 -7.21
C ASP A 351 1.89 8.48 -8.28
N ALA A 352 1.76 9.01 -9.51
CA ALA A 352 1.13 8.34 -10.64
C ALA A 352 1.87 7.07 -11.10
N TRP A 353 3.16 6.92 -10.78
CA TRP A 353 3.94 5.72 -11.08
C TRP A 353 3.80 4.64 -10.01
N ILE A 354 3.29 4.98 -8.81
CA ILE A 354 3.13 4.00 -7.73
C ILE A 354 1.98 3.05 -8.05
N THR A 355 2.34 1.81 -8.35
CA THR A 355 1.35 0.76 -8.68
C THR A 355 0.90 -0.05 -7.47
N THR A 356 1.66 -0.02 -6.35
CA THR A 356 1.41 -0.88 -5.20
C THR A 356 1.82 -0.16 -3.92
N THR A 357 0.91 -0.15 -2.96
CA THR A 357 1.11 0.42 -1.61
C THR A 357 0.73 -0.65 -0.60
N VAL A 358 1.69 -1.06 0.22
CA VAL A 358 1.49 -2.11 1.24
C VAL A 358 1.49 -1.46 2.61
N ASP A 359 0.37 -1.63 3.33
CA ASP A 359 0.28 -1.30 4.74
C ASP A 359 0.93 -2.41 5.55
N VAL A 360 2.05 -2.06 6.17
CA VAL A 360 2.87 -2.96 6.97
C VAL A 360 2.75 -2.66 8.46
N THR A 361 1.77 -1.86 8.88
CA THR A 361 1.49 -1.55 10.30
C THR A 361 1.46 -2.81 11.17
N PRO A 362 0.80 -3.92 10.79
CA PRO A 362 0.77 -5.13 11.62
C PRO A 362 2.17 -5.75 11.85
N TRP A 363 3.11 -5.51 10.94
CA TRP A 363 4.48 -6.03 11.01
C TRP A 363 5.50 -4.95 11.40
N LEU A 364 5.05 -3.71 11.68
CA LEU A 364 5.92 -2.61 12.05
C LEU A 364 6.82 -2.91 13.26
N PRO A 365 6.34 -3.56 14.35
CA PRO A 365 7.22 -3.93 15.45
C PRO A 365 8.37 -4.85 15.01
N ARG A 366 8.08 -5.80 14.11
CA ARG A 366 9.05 -6.77 13.58
C ARG A 366 10.03 -6.09 12.62
N LYS A 367 9.53 -5.22 11.73
CA LYS A 367 10.35 -4.36 10.86
C LYS A 367 11.29 -3.47 11.67
N LEU A 368 10.79 -2.80 12.70
CA LEU A 368 11.60 -1.97 13.59
C LEU A 368 12.68 -2.77 14.32
N ALA A 369 12.35 -3.95 14.84
CA ALA A 369 13.33 -4.82 15.48
C ALA A 369 14.45 -5.23 14.50
N ALA A 370 14.11 -5.54 13.25
CA ALA A 370 15.09 -5.86 12.22
C ALA A 370 15.97 -4.65 11.83
N ILE A 371 15.38 -3.45 11.67
CA ILE A 371 16.13 -2.20 11.45
C ILE A 371 17.14 -1.98 12.59
N LEU A 372 16.71 -2.18 13.84
CA LEU A 372 17.55 -1.96 15.03
C LEU A 372 18.58 -3.07 15.27
N ALA A 373 18.48 -4.21 14.57
CA ALA A 373 19.51 -5.26 14.60
C ALA A 373 20.80 -4.82 13.90
N HIS A 374 20.72 -3.85 12.98
CA HIS A 374 21.85 -3.18 12.33
C HIS A 374 22.53 -2.18 13.27
N ARG A 375 23.08 -2.70 14.37
CA ARG A 375 23.60 -1.90 15.50
C ARG A 375 24.70 -0.93 15.09
N SER A 376 25.59 -1.34 14.20
CA SER A 376 26.67 -0.49 13.68
C SER A 376 26.11 0.77 13.00
N GLU A 377 25.05 0.62 12.21
CA GLU A 377 24.34 1.71 11.53
C GLU A 377 23.49 2.55 12.48
N VAL A 378 22.95 1.93 13.54
CA VAL A 378 22.31 2.65 14.64
C VAL A 378 23.30 3.59 15.32
N VAL A 379 24.48 3.06 15.72
CA VAL A 379 25.54 3.84 16.38
C VAL A 379 26.11 4.93 15.47
N ARG A 380 26.29 4.62 14.18
CA ARG A 380 26.80 5.58 13.18
C ARG A 380 25.85 6.75 12.92
N GLY A 381 24.57 6.66 13.32
CA GLY A 381 23.56 7.67 13.01
C GLY A 381 23.12 7.66 11.54
N ALA A 382 23.25 6.51 10.88
CA ALA A 382 22.72 6.26 9.55
C ALA A 382 21.18 6.15 9.59
N ALA A 383 20.55 5.62 8.53
CA ALA A 383 19.09 5.50 8.50
C ALA A 383 18.53 4.71 9.71
N PRO A 384 19.09 3.54 10.10
CA PRO A 384 18.68 2.87 11.34
C PRO A 384 18.81 3.72 12.60
N GLY A 385 19.91 4.48 12.74
CA GLY A 385 20.13 5.36 13.90
C GLY A 385 19.14 6.53 13.97
N ARG A 386 18.82 7.13 12.82
CA ARG A 386 17.81 8.20 12.74
C ARG A 386 16.42 7.67 13.07
N ILE A 387 16.08 6.47 12.61
CA ILE A 387 14.83 5.78 12.96
C ILE A 387 14.79 5.47 14.46
N ALA A 388 15.90 5.02 15.05
CA ALA A 388 16.02 4.79 16.48
C ALA A 388 15.80 6.08 17.30
N ALA A 389 16.19 7.24 16.77
CA ALA A 389 15.99 8.52 17.45
C ALA A 389 14.56 9.08 17.34
N LEU A 390 13.72 8.56 16.43
CA LEU A 390 12.34 9.03 16.23
C LEU A 390 11.42 8.67 17.39
N SER A 391 10.41 9.53 17.61
CA SER A 391 9.26 9.22 18.46
C SER A 391 8.49 7.99 17.93
N PRO A 392 7.77 7.23 18.78
CA PRO A 392 6.95 6.11 18.31
C PRO A 392 5.97 6.49 17.18
N ASP A 393 5.33 7.65 17.30
CA ASP A 393 4.40 8.17 16.30
C ASP A 393 5.10 8.51 14.98
N ASP A 394 6.32 9.07 15.03
CA ASP A 394 7.09 9.35 13.82
C ASP A 394 7.63 8.08 13.17
N ARG A 395 8.02 7.07 13.96
CA ARG A 395 8.36 5.74 13.41
C ARG A 395 7.16 5.13 12.70
N HIS A 396 5.98 5.20 13.30
CA HIS A 396 4.75 4.74 12.68
C HIS A 396 4.52 5.45 11.34
N ARG A 397 4.48 6.78 11.34
CA ARG A 397 4.23 7.56 10.11
C ARG A 397 5.28 7.36 9.02
N ALA A 398 6.54 7.11 9.40
CA ALA A 398 7.62 6.93 8.44
C ALA A 398 7.72 5.52 7.85
N LEU A 399 7.24 4.48 8.57
CA LEU A 399 7.58 3.09 8.27
C LEU A 399 6.37 2.15 8.14
N SER A 400 5.15 2.61 8.44
CA SER A 400 3.92 1.81 8.36
C SER A 400 3.53 1.44 6.94
N THR A 401 4.13 2.04 5.93
CA THR A 401 3.76 1.86 4.52
C THR A 401 5.01 1.63 3.68
N GLU A 402 4.93 0.68 2.75
CA GLU A 402 5.96 0.40 1.75
C GLU A 402 5.35 0.57 0.35
N TRP A 403 6.08 1.23 -0.56
CA TRP A 403 5.58 1.59 -1.89
C TRP A 403 6.43 0.97 -2.99
N TYR A 404 5.76 0.54 -4.06
CA TYR A 404 6.40 -0.15 -5.15
C TYR A 404 5.85 0.22 -6.53
N ILE A 405 6.73 0.19 -7.53
CA ILE A 405 6.38 0.17 -8.95
C ILE A 405 6.51 -1.28 -9.44
N ARG A 406 5.41 -1.85 -9.91
CA ARG A 406 5.31 -3.22 -10.40
C ARG A 406 5.61 -3.26 -11.89
N GLN A 407 6.48 -4.18 -12.28
CA GLN A 407 6.76 -4.53 -13.65
C GLN A 407 6.39 -6.00 -13.86
N ASP A 408 5.45 -6.26 -14.77
CA ASP A 408 5.09 -7.63 -15.11
C ASP A 408 6.20 -8.31 -15.93
N LEU A 409 6.53 -9.53 -15.54
CA LEU A 409 7.61 -10.31 -16.13
C LEU A 409 7.13 -11.56 -16.87
N ALA A 410 5.93 -12.05 -16.55
CA ALA A 410 5.35 -13.20 -17.21
C ALA A 410 5.21 -12.95 -18.72
N LEU A 411 5.62 -13.92 -19.52
CA LEU A 411 5.35 -13.94 -20.95
C LEU A 411 3.83 -13.97 -21.14
N ARG A 412 3.27 -12.89 -21.69
CA ARG A 412 1.85 -12.79 -22.04
C ARG A 412 1.52 -13.83 -23.12
N GLY A 413 0.24 -14.17 -23.24
CA GLY A 413 -0.32 -15.27 -24.05
C GLY A 413 0.04 -15.27 -25.53
N ALA A 414 -0.95 -15.21 -26.43
CA ALA A 414 -0.65 -15.19 -27.86
C ALA A 414 0.25 -13.99 -28.20
N PRO A 415 1.24 -14.15 -29.10
CA PRO A 415 2.12 -13.05 -29.47
C PRO A 415 1.30 -11.92 -30.11
N ASP A 416 1.51 -10.69 -29.63
CA ASP A 416 0.99 -9.52 -30.30
C ASP A 416 1.65 -9.37 -31.67
N THR A 417 0.86 -9.13 -32.71
CA THR A 417 1.35 -8.99 -34.08
C THR A 417 1.74 -7.55 -34.43
N ALA A 418 1.62 -6.62 -33.48
CA ALA A 418 1.93 -5.21 -33.68
C ALA A 418 2.38 -4.54 -32.38
N LEU A 419 3.37 -3.64 -32.49
CA LEU A 419 3.72 -2.71 -31.41
C LEU A 419 2.61 -1.65 -31.31
N ARG A 420 1.76 -1.74 -30.29
CA ARG A 420 0.72 -0.73 -30.00
C ARG A 420 1.19 0.17 -28.86
N ALA A 421 0.98 1.47 -29.01
CA ALA A 421 1.27 2.48 -28.00
C ALA A 421 0.16 2.55 -26.95
#